data_AF-A0A2M7BNW2-F1
#
_entry.id   AF-A0A2M7BNW2-F1
#
_cell.length_a   1.000
_cell.length_b   1.000
_cell.length_c   1.000
_cell.angle_alpha   90.00
_cell.angle_beta   90.00
_cell.angle_gamma   90.00
#
_symmetry.space_group_name_H-M   'P 1'
#
loop_
_entity.id
_entity.type
_entity.pdbx_description
1 polymer ?
#
loop_
_entity_poly.entity_id
_entity_poly.type
_entity_poly.pdbx_seq_one_letter_code
_entity_poly.pdbx_strand_id
1 'polypeptide(L)' 'MSSKTIIILAILSIFTRFYGLNWNSGYFSHPDENNMATALSQLSSTNLNPHFFAYGQFPLYLGYFSLKLINIPNTF' A
#
# COMPACT_ATOMS: atom_id res chain seq x y z
N MET A 1 -11.65 -24.47 -17.90
CA MET A 1 -11.89 -23.07 -18.33
C MET A 1 -11.09 -22.79 -19.60
N SER A 2 -11.65 -22.06 -20.56
CA SER A 2 -10.90 -21.64 -21.75
C SER A 2 -9.88 -20.55 -21.38
N SER A 3 -8.73 -20.51 -22.06
CA SER A 3 -7.72 -19.46 -21.89
C SER A 3 -8.32 -18.06 -22.06
N LYS A 4 -9.31 -17.90 -22.96
CA LYS A 4 -10.04 -16.63 -23.15
C LYS A 4 -10.81 -16.22 -21.90
N THR A 5 -11.48 -17.17 -21.25
CA THR A 5 -12.22 -16.95 -20.01
C THR A 5 -11.27 -16.51 -18.88
N ILE A 6 -10.10 -17.16 -18.76
CA ILE A 6 -9.09 -16.80 -17.75
C ILE A 6 -8.59 -15.38 -17.98
N ILE A 7 -8.30 -15.00 -19.23
CA ILE A 7 -7.85 -13.65 -19.58
C ILE A 7 -8.91 -12.61 -19.22
N ILE A 8 -10.18 -12.85 -19.57
CA ILE A 8 -11.28 -11.93 -19.24
C ILE A 8 -11.40 -11.75 -17.73
N LEU A 9 -11.34 -12.84 -16.96
CA LEU A 9 -11.41 -12.76 -15.49
C LEU A 9 -10.20 -12.06 -14.88
N ALA A 10 -9.00 -12.25 -15.44
CA ALA A 10 -7.80 -11.57 -14.99
C ALA A 10 -7.93 -10.05 -15.22
N ILE A 11 -8.41 -9.63 -16.39
CA ILE A 11 -8.65 -8.21 -16.70
C ILE A 11 -9.69 -7.62 -15.75
N LEU A 12 -10.82 -8.32 -15.56
CA LEU A 12 -11.88 -7.84 -14.68
C LEU A 12 -11.41 -7.73 -13.22
N SER A 13 -10.65 -8.72 -12.74
CA SER A 13 -10.07 -8.73 -11.39
C SER A 13 -9.12 -7.57 -11.16
N ILE A 14 -8.25 -7.28 -12.13
CA ILE A 14 -7.36 -6.11 -12.06
C ILE A 14 -8.20 -4.84 -12.05
N PHE A 15 -9.14 -4.68 -12.99
CA PHE A 15 -9.98 -3.48 -13.07
C PHE A 15 -10.71 -3.21 -11.75
N THR A 16 -11.41 -4.20 -11.18
CA THR A 16 -12.17 -4.01 -9.94
C THR A 16 -11.28 -3.79 -8.72
N ARG A 17 -10.05 -4.31 -8.70
CA ARG A 17 -9.10 -4.07 -7.61
C ARG A 17 -8.62 -2.62 -7.53
N PHE A 18 -8.48 -1.95 -8.67
CA PHE A 18 -7.98 -0.58 -8.76
C PHE A 18 -9.08 0.47 -8.96
N TYR A 19 -10.32 0.06 -9.23
CA TYR A 19 -11.45 0.97 -9.36
C TYR A 19 -11.82 1.59 -8.00
N GLY A 20 -11.88 2.91 -7.92
CA GLY A 20 -12.33 3.64 -6.72
C GLY A 20 -11.30 3.75 -5.59
N LEU A 21 -10.00 3.59 -5.85
CA LEU A 21 -8.95 3.76 -4.82
C LEU A 21 -8.97 5.15 -4.16
N ASN A 22 -9.49 6.17 -4.84
CA ASN A 22 -9.63 7.53 -4.33
C ASN A 22 -10.95 7.79 -3.56
N TRP A 23 -11.68 6.74 -3.17
CA TRP A 23 -12.99 6.85 -2.50
C TRP A 23 -12.97 7.79 -1.28
N ASN A 24 -11.86 7.84 -0.56
CA ASN A 24 -11.70 8.66 0.64
C ASN A 24 -11.05 10.02 0.39
N SER A 25 -10.96 10.47 -0.88
CA SER A 25 -10.39 11.79 -1.26
C SER A 25 -8.99 12.09 -0.72
N GLY A 26 -8.17 11.05 -0.47
CA GLY A 26 -6.83 11.20 0.08
C GLY A 26 -6.78 11.39 1.61
N TYR A 27 -7.92 11.36 2.29
CA TYR A 27 -7.94 11.24 3.74
C TYR A 27 -7.62 9.80 4.15
N PHE A 28 -7.16 9.63 5.38
CA PHE A 28 -7.00 8.33 6.03
C PHE A 28 -8.12 8.24 7.07
N SER A 29 -9.32 7.84 6.67
CA SER A 29 -10.50 7.85 7.55
C SER A 29 -10.60 6.54 8.33
N HIS A 30 -9.93 5.49 7.85
CA HIS A 30 -9.88 4.22 8.54
C HIS A 30 -8.69 4.20 9.54
N PRO A 31 -8.91 3.78 10.80
CA PRO A 31 -7.85 3.79 11.81
C PRO A 31 -6.61 2.97 11.46
N ASP A 32 -6.75 1.88 10.69
CA ASP A 32 -5.61 1.05 10.28
C ASP A 32 -4.77 1.68 9.16
N GLU A 33 -5.39 2.36 8.19
CA GLU A 33 -4.72 3.13 7.15
C GLU A 33 -3.87 4.23 7.76
N ASN A 34 -4.42 4.96 8.74
CA ASN A 34 -3.68 5.95 9.53
C ASN A 34 -2.47 5.34 10.25
N ASN A 35 -2.66 4.20 10.91
CA ASN A 35 -1.58 3.54 11.64
C ASN A 35 -0.49 3.04 10.70
N MET A 36 -0.85 2.51 9.53
CA MET A 36 0.10 2.11 8.49
C MET A 36 0.86 3.31 7.92
N ALA A 37 0.17 4.41 7.60
CA ALA A 37 0.79 5.64 7.12
C ALA A 37 1.75 6.22 8.17
N THR A 38 1.33 6.27 9.43
CA THR A 38 2.16 6.71 10.56
C THR A 38 3.39 5.83 10.75
N ALA A 39 3.22 4.50 10.68
CA ALA A 39 4.34 3.56 10.74
C ALA A 39 5.33 3.78 9.59
N LEU A 40 4.83 4.06 8.38
CA LEU A 40 5.66 4.40 7.23
C LEU A 40 6.43 5.70 7.44
N SER A 41 5.80 6.73 8.02
CA SER A 41 6.43 8.01 8.38
C SER A 41 7.57 7.89 9.41
N GLN A 42 7.54 6.85 10.25
CA GLN A 42 8.58 6.61 11.27
C GLN A 42 9.82 5.88 10.73
N LEU A 43 9.70 5.22 9.57
CA LEU A 43 10.82 4.51 8.96
C LEU A 43 11.87 5.49 8.43
N SER A 44 13.13 5.16 8.66
CA SER A 44 14.27 5.92 8.19
C SER A 44 15.44 5.00 7.87
N SER A 45 16.48 5.53 7.21
CA SER A 45 17.65 4.71 6.85
C SER A 45 18.47 4.27 8.07
N THR A 46 18.25 4.90 9.22
CA THR A 46 18.92 4.58 10.50
C THR A 46 18.00 3.85 11.49
N ASN A 47 16.68 3.88 11.27
CA ASN A 47 15.70 3.18 12.10
C ASN A 47 14.63 2.54 11.22
N LEU A 48 14.70 1.22 11.07
CA LEU A 48 13.75 0.43 10.29
C LEU A 48 12.67 -0.22 11.15
N ASN A 49 12.50 0.18 12.41
CA ASN A 49 11.41 -0.34 13.24
C ASN A 49 10.13 0.48 13.01
N PRO A 50 9.05 -0.12 12.46
CA PRO A 50 7.80 0.61 12.18
C PRO A 50 6.94 0.85 13.42
N HIS A 51 7.26 0.23 14.57
CA HIS A 51 6.47 0.26 15.81
C HIS A 51 4.99 -0.14 15.63
N PHE A 52 4.67 -0.83 14.53
CA PHE A 52 3.33 -1.26 14.18
C PHE A 52 3.34 -2.70 13.64
N PHE A 53 2.80 -3.61 14.45
CA PHE A 53 2.91 -5.06 14.23
C PHE A 53 1.57 -5.78 14.05
N ALA A 54 0.48 -5.02 13.88
CA ALA A 54 -0.86 -5.59 13.67
C ALA A 54 -1.02 -6.31 12.31
N TYR A 55 -0.18 -5.95 11.33
CA TYR A 55 -0.17 -6.54 9.99
C TYR A 55 1.22 -7.08 9.64
N GLY A 56 1.30 -7.81 8.52
CA GLY A 56 2.59 -8.22 7.96
C GLY A 56 3.51 -7.01 7.74
N GLN A 57 4.80 -7.21 8.00
CA GLN A 57 5.80 -6.15 7.90
C GLN A 57 6.27 -5.92 6.45
N PHE A 58 6.08 -6.91 5.59
CA PHE A 58 6.47 -6.85 4.18
C PHE A 58 5.84 -5.66 3.44
N PRO A 59 4.51 -5.39 3.54
CA PRO A 59 3.91 -4.20 2.95
C PRO A 59 4.54 -2.87 3.38
N LEU A 60 4.91 -2.71 4.66
CA LEU A 60 5.51 -1.48 5.17
C LEU A 60 6.91 -1.26 4.57
N TYR A 61 7.75 -2.30 4.57
CA TYR A 61 9.08 -2.20 3.96
C TYR A 61 8.99 -2.02 2.44
N LEU A 62 8.08 -2.73 1.77
CA LEU A 62 7.85 -2.56 0.34
C LEU A 62 7.47 -1.11 0.02
N GLY A 63 6.57 -0.51 0.81
CA GLY A 63 6.20 0.90 0.69
C GLY A 63 7.39 1.84 0.88
N TYR A 64 8.13 1.71 1.98
CA TYR A 64 9.27 2.56 2.29
C TYR A 64 10.37 2.50 1.21
N PHE A 65 10.75 1.30 0.78
CA PHE A 65 11.76 1.15 -0.26
C PHE A 65 11.25 1.60 -1.63
N SER A 66 9.97 1.43 -1.94
CA SER A 66 9.38 1.96 -3.17
C SER A 66 9.44 3.48 -3.21
N LEU A 67 9.06 4.15 -2.12
CA LEU A 67 9.12 5.62 -2.00
C LEU A 67 10.56 6.14 -2.13
N LYS A 68 11.51 5.46 -1.50
CA LYS A 68 12.95 5.78 -1.62
C LYS A 68 13.46 5.57 -3.04
N LEU A 69 13.03 4.50 -3.72
CA LEU A 69 13.41 4.19 -5.11
C LEU A 69 12.93 5.28 -6.09
N ILE A 70 11.73 5.82 -5.87
CA ILE A 70 11.12 6.86 -6.72
C ILE A 70 11.32 8.29 -6.17
N ASN A 71 12.14 8.45 -5.13
CA ASN A 71 12.49 9.72 -4.51
C ASN A 71 11.29 10.55 -4.01
N ILE A 72 10.30 9.90 -3.40
CA ILE A 72 9.14 10.53 -2.74
C ILE A 72 9.34 10.48 -1.22
N PRO A 73 9.07 11.57 -0.47
CA PRO A 73 9.15 11.54 0.99
C PRO A 73 8.07 10.63 1.57
N ASN A 74 8.42 9.92 2.63
CA ASN A 74 7.50 9.07 3.38
C ASN A 74 6.73 9.84 4.47
N THR A 75 6.49 11.14 4.29
CA THR A 75 5.73 11.97 5.24
C THR A 75 4.27 12.02 4.83
N PHE A 76 3.40 11.38 5.61
CA PHE A 76 1.94 11.37 5.45
C PHE A 76 1.25 12.22 6.52
#